data_AF-A0A6G4QW82-F1
#
_entry.id   AF-A0A6G4QW82-F1
#
_cell.length_a   1.000
_cell.length_b   1.000
_cell.length_c   1.000
_cell.angle_alpha   90.00
_cell.angle_beta   90.00
_cell.angle_gamma   90.00
#
_symmetry.space_group_name_H-M   'P 1'
#
loop_
_entity.id
_entity.type
_entity.pdbx_description
1 polymer ?
#
loop_
_entity_poly.entity_id
_entity_poly.type
_entity_poly.pdbx_seq_one_letter_code
_entity_poly.pdbx_strand_id
1 'polypeptide(L)'
;MEISVADAEGQLTDLVLKAEAGDEVVLTRHGQPTVRLVPIRAKANAGKFDPAKRRALMEAIAKEGAARATPGPSAARSQDFLYDDGMPG
;
A
#
# COMPACT_ATOMS: atom_id res chain seq x y z
N MET A 1 16.35 -4.03 17.84
CA MET A 1 17.23 -5.06 18.45
C MET A 1 18.34 -5.37 17.45
N GLU A 2 19.59 -5.43 17.90
CA GLU A 2 20.74 -5.83 17.08
C GLU A 2 21.29 -7.17 17.57
N ILE A 3 21.53 -8.10 16.65
CA ILE A 3 22.08 -9.42 16.95
C ILE A 3 23.14 -9.78 15.93
N SER A 4 24.20 -10.49 16.34
CA SER A 4 25.21 -10.95 15.38
C SER A 4 24.62 -12.04 14.49
N VAL A 5 25.09 -12.15 13.25
CA VAL A 5 24.65 -13.22 12.33
C VAL A 5 24.94 -14.61 12.92
N ALA A 6 26.05 -14.76 13.65
CA ALA A 6 26.41 -16.01 14.32
C ALA A 6 25.45 -16.35 15.47
N ASP A 7 25.04 -15.37 16.27
CA ASP A 7 24.09 -15.60 17.37
C ASP A 7 22.65 -15.78 16.88
N ALA A 8 22.33 -15.19 15.72
CA ALA A 8 21.05 -15.40 15.04
C ALA A 8 20.93 -16.82 14.46
N GLU A 9 22.06 -17.50 14.23
CA GLU A 9 22.10 -18.88 13.76
C GLU A 9 21.52 -19.80 14.86
N GLY A 10 20.45 -20.52 14.53
CA GLY A 10 19.69 -21.35 15.48
C GLY A 10 18.51 -20.65 16.17
N GLN A 11 18.39 -19.32 16.08
CA GLN A 11 17.26 -18.54 16.63
C GLN A 11 16.47 -17.79 15.56
N LEU A 12 16.81 -17.97 14.28
CA LEU A 12 16.24 -17.22 13.17
C LEU A 12 14.71 -17.28 13.13
N THR A 13 14.12 -18.43 13.47
CA THR A 13 12.66 -18.61 13.53
C THR A 13 12.01 -17.61 14.49
N ASP A 14 12.55 -17.48 15.70
CA ASP A 14 12.01 -16.56 16.72
C ASP A 14 12.25 -15.10 16.33
N LEU A 15 13.39 -14.79 15.68
CA LEU A 15 13.68 -13.46 15.18
C LEU A 15 12.73 -13.05 14.05
N VAL A 16 12.37 -13.98 13.16
CA VAL A 16 11.36 -13.76 12.11
C VAL A 16 9.99 -13.50 12.73
N LEU A 17 9.58 -14.30 13.72
CA LEU A 17 8.29 -14.08 14.41
C LEU A 17 8.22 -12.72 15.09
N LYS A 18 9.31 -12.27 15.73
CA LYS A 18 9.41 -10.92 16.31
C LYS A 18 9.30 -9.84 15.22
N ALA A 19 10.02 -10.02 14.10
CA ALA A 19 9.94 -9.10 12.97
C ALA A 19 8.53 -9.03 12.35
N GLU A 20 7.81 -10.15 12.28
CA GLU A 20 6.41 -10.21 11.84
C GLU A 20 5.44 -9.54 12.82
N ALA A 21 5.67 -9.69 14.12
CA ALA A 21 4.92 -8.99 15.17
C ALA A 21 5.12 -7.47 15.12
N GLY A 22 6.21 -7.01 14.48
CA GLY A 22 6.51 -5.59 14.25
C GLY A 22 7.77 -5.10 14.94
N ASP A 23 8.53 -5.98 15.59
CA ASP A 23 9.81 -5.61 16.18
C ASP A 23 10.86 -5.38 15.10
N GLU A 24 11.68 -4.35 15.29
CA GLU A 24 12.81 -4.09 14.39
C GLU A 24 14.00 -4.99 14.79
N VAL A 25 14.34 -5.93 13.92
CA VAL A 25 15.48 -6.84 14.09
C VAL A 25 16.55 -6.58 13.03
N VAL A 26 17.74 -6.21 13.48
CA VAL A 26 18.91 -5.92 12.64
C VAL A 26 19.99 -6.96 12.90
N LEU A 27 20.44 -7.61 11.84
CA LEU A 27 21.56 -8.55 11.86
C LEU A 27 22.86 -7.80 11.62
N THR A 28 23.85 -8.07 12.47
CA THR A 28 25.17 -7.46 12.42
C THR A 28 26.23 -8.49 12.07
N ARG A 29 27.24 -8.09 11.31
CA ARG A 29 28.45 -8.88 11.07
C ARG A 29 29.64 -8.09 11.60
N HIS A 30 30.43 -8.69 12.48
CA HIS A 30 31.55 -8.04 13.18
C HIS A 30 31.14 -6.72 13.88
N GLY A 31 29.95 -6.70 14.49
CA GLY A 31 29.42 -5.52 15.18
C GLY A 31 28.91 -4.40 14.26
N GLN A 32 28.88 -4.63 12.94
CA GLN A 32 28.33 -3.67 11.99
C GLN A 32 26.97 -4.14 11.46
N PRO A 33 25.93 -3.28 11.49
CA PRO A 33 24.62 -3.61 10.92
C PRO A 33 24.74 -3.88 9.43
N THR A 34 24.32 -5.08 9.01
CA THR A 34 24.49 -5.55 7.63
C THR A 34 23.15 -5.83 6.96
N VAL A 35 22.17 -6.35 7.70
CA VAL A 35 20.86 -6.74 7.17
C VAL A 35 19.78 -6.37 8.19
N ARG A 36 18.59 -6.02 7.71
CA ARG A 36 17.41 -5.83 8.56
C ARG A 36 16.30 -6.79 8.14
N LEU A 37 15.71 -7.48 9.10
CA LEU A 37 14.53 -8.30 8.87
C LEU A 37 13.32 -7.38 8.78
N VAL A 38 12.63 -7.42 7.65
CA VAL A 38 11.42 -6.65 7.41
C VAL A 38 10.32 -7.65 7.04
N PRO A 39 9.17 -7.63 7.73
CA PRO A 39 8.09 -8.54 7.40
C PRO A 39 7.56 -8.22 6.01
N ILE A 40 7.48 -9.25 5.18
CA ILE A 40 6.78 -9.15 3.90
C ILE A 40 5.29 -9.23 4.21
N ARG A 41 4.72 -8.09 4.59
CA ARG A 41 3.27 -7.95 4.65
C ARG A 41 2.78 -8.06 3.21
N ALA A 42 2.29 -9.24 2.81
CA ALA A 42 1.40 -9.34 1.68
C ALA A 42 0.36 -8.26 1.92
N LYS A 43 0.34 -7.21 1.09
CA LYS A 43 -0.55 -6.06 1.26
C LYS A 43 -1.89 -6.65 1.67
N ALA A 44 -2.31 -6.45 2.92
CA ALA A 44 -3.50 -7.08 3.46
C ALA A 44 -4.75 -6.72 2.64
N ASN A 45 -4.60 -5.76 1.72
CA ASN A 45 -5.61 -5.14 0.89
C ASN A 45 -5.37 -5.34 -0.62
N ALA A 46 -4.30 -6.00 -1.10
CA ALA A 46 -4.12 -6.22 -2.55
C ALA A 46 -4.95 -7.40 -3.09
N GLY A 47 -5.37 -8.32 -2.22
CA GLY A 47 -6.25 -9.44 -2.58
C GLY A 47 -7.57 -9.50 -1.82
N LYS A 48 -7.82 -8.56 -0.88
CA LYS A 48 -9.04 -8.52 -0.03
C LYS A 48 -9.84 -7.23 -0.19
N PHE A 49 -9.88 -6.64 -1.37
CA PHE A 49 -11.03 -5.81 -1.68
C PHE A 49 -12.18 -6.76 -2.02
N ASP A 50 -13.01 -7.05 -1.03
CA ASP A 50 -14.31 -7.67 -1.25
C ASP A 50 -15.05 -6.81 -2.30
N PRO A 51 -15.32 -7.33 -3.52
CA PRO A 51 -15.95 -6.57 -4.58
C PRO A 51 -17.29 -5.98 -4.15
N ALA A 52 -18.01 -6.66 -3.24
CA ALA A 52 -19.27 -6.17 -2.70
C ALA A 52 -19.04 -4.96 -1.79
N LYS A 53 -18.06 -5.00 -0.89
CA LYS A 53 -17.72 -3.84 -0.02
C LYS A 53 -17.20 -2.67 -0.81
N ARG A 54 -16.39 -2.91 -1.85
CA ARG A 54 -15.92 -1.85 -2.75
C ARG A 54 -17.08 -1.19 -3.47
N ARG A 55 -18.01 -1.99 -4.01
CA ARG A 55 -19.21 -1.46 -4.68
C ARG A 55 -20.07 -0.66 -3.71
N ALA A 56 -20.36 -1.20 -2.54
CA ALA A 56 -21.14 -0.51 -1.51
C ALA A 56 -20.52 0.83 -1.11
N LEU A 57 -19.18 0.88 -0.94
CA LEU A 57 -18.46 2.13 -0.66
C LEU A 57 -18.61 3.14 -1.81
N MET A 58 -18.42 2.70 -3.06
CA MET A 58 -18.55 3.58 -4.23
C MET A 58 -19.97 4.10 -4.41
N GLU A 59 -20.99 3.27 -4.18
CA GLU A 59 -22.40 3.67 -4.21
C GLU A 59 -22.73 4.68 -3.12
N ALA A 60 -22.20 4.49 -1.90
CA ALA A 60 -22.36 5.44 -0.80
C ALA A 60 -21.73 6.81 -1.14
N ILE A 61 -20.51 6.81 -1.66
CA ILE A 61 -19.82 8.04 -2.10
C ILE A 61 -20.59 8.71 -3.24
N ALA A 62 -21.06 7.96 -4.24
CA ALA A 62 -21.82 8.50 -5.36
C ALA A 62 -23.13 9.15 -4.91
N LYS A 63 -23.84 8.52 -3.97
CA LYS A 63 -25.08 9.07 -3.39
C LYS A 63 -24.83 10.37 -2.64
N GLU A 64 -23.77 10.43 -1.83
CA GLU A 64 -23.40 11.65 -1.13
C GLU A 64 -22.97 12.76 -2.10
N GLY A 65 -22.17 12.42 -3.12
CA GLY A 65 -21.75 13.36 -4.15
C GLY A 65 -22.92 13.94 -4.93
N ALA A 66 -23.91 13.12 -5.29
CA ALA A 66 -25.12 13.57 -5.97
C ALA A 66 -25.93 14.58 -5.13
N ALA A 67 -25.99 14.40 -3.81
CA ALA A 67 -26.67 15.35 -2.91
C ALA A 67 -25.95 16.70 -2.80
N ARG A 68 -24.63 16.73 -3.09
CA ARG A 68 -23.78 17.94 -3.03
C ARG A 68 -23.53 18.54 -4.41
N ALA A 69 -24.09 17.96 -5.47
CA ALA A 69 -23.86 18.40 -6.84
C ALA A 69 -24.45 19.80 -7.06
N THR A 70 -23.62 20.74 -7.49
CA THR A 70 -24.06 22.07 -7.92
C THR A 70 -24.34 22.06 -9.44
N PRO A 71 -25.31 22.87 -9.91
CA PRO A 71 -25.51 23.06 -11.34
C PRO A 71 -24.24 23.62 -11.99
N GLY A 72 -23.78 22.99 -13.07
CA GLY A 72 -22.57 23.38 -13.77
C GLY A 72 -22.50 22.74 -15.16
N PRO A 73 -21.48 23.09 -15.97
CA PRO A 73 -21.26 22.48 -17.27
C PRO A 73 -21.19 20.95 -17.16
N SER A 74 -21.79 20.26 -18.13
CA SER A 74 -21.77 18.80 -18.15
C SER A 74 -20.33 18.29 -18.22
N ALA A 75 -19.97 17.40 -17.29
CA ALA A 75 -18.70 16.69 -17.35
C ALA A 75 -18.58 15.76 -18.58
N ALA A 76 -19.66 15.51 -19.31
CA ALA A 76 -19.64 14.66 -20.51
C ALA A 76 -18.68 15.15 -21.60
N ARG A 77 -18.32 16.45 -21.59
CA ARG A 77 -17.35 17.07 -22.51
C ARG A 77 -16.11 17.61 -21.79
N SER A 78 -15.87 17.22 -20.54
CA SER A 78 -14.72 17.73 -19.77
C SER A 78 -13.36 17.22 -20.27
N GLN A 79 -13.32 16.52 -21.39
CA GLN A 79 -12.11 16.01 -22.03
C GLN A 79 -11.94 16.54 -23.46
N ASP A 80 -12.93 17.29 -23.99
CA ASP A 80 -12.87 17.82 -25.35
C ASP A 80 -11.65 18.77 -25.49
N PHE A 81 -11.37 19.57 -24.46
CA PHE A 81 -10.19 20.45 -24.43
C PHE A 81 -8.85 19.72 -24.38
N LEU A 82 -8.81 18.42 -24.08
CA LEU A 82 -7.57 17.66 -23.92
C LEU A 82 -6.92 17.31 -25.28
N TYR A 83 -7.70 17.39 -26.37
CA TYR A 83 -7.25 17.00 -27.71
C TYR A 83 -7.42 18.09 -28.78
N ASP A 84 -7.81 19.30 -28.39
CA ASP A 84 -8.00 20.42 -29.34
C ASP A 84 -6.67 20.98 -29.89
N ASP A 85 -5.55 20.85 -29.16
CA ASP A 85 -4.24 21.46 -29.54
C ASP A 85 -3.28 20.52 -30.30
N GLY A 86 -3.82 19.56 -31.06
CA GLY A 86 -3.07 18.88 -32.12
C GLY A 86 -2.18 17.73 -31.66
N MET A 87 -2.60 16.50 -31.95
CA MET A 87 -1.64 15.40 -32.04
C MET A 87 -0.61 15.75 -33.13
N PRO A 88 0.71 15.68 -32.85
CA PRO A 88 1.71 15.79 -33.89
C PRO A 88 1.58 14.56 -34.80
N GLY A 89 1.12 14.81 -36.03
CA GLY A 89 1.18 13.85 -37.14
C GLY A 89 2.59 13.71 -37.70
#